data_AF-A0A3M1PR85-F1
#
_entry.id   AF-A0A3M1PR85-F1
#
_cell.length_a   1.000
_cell.length_b   1.000
_cell.length_c   1.000
_cell.angle_alpha   90.00
_cell.angle_beta   90.00
_cell.angle_gamma   90.00
#
_symmetry.space_group_name_H-M   'P 1'
#
loop_
_entity.id
_entity.type
_entity.pdbx_description
1 polymer ?
#
loop_
_entity_poly.entity_id
_entity_poly.type
_entity_poly.pdbx_seq_one_letter_code
_entity_poly.pdbx_strand_id
1 'polypeptide(L)'
;MAYVTDLSAGQRLWIENRDRLTSLTLASSSAGQQQSQRLSAETGEWIAPPQVFRAAGGIVIQLETVTGSRFFQVQGSQMQLLSGVPALSGAIALPVEETAGDPMPPMPPMPPMPPMQPMQPMPPLQPRSPMPPMPSSELPKMGELKMGDMEMSLNPMQMKMGNLELRMGSSNAQPQQRFCAQCGSAVQMGDRFCAHCGHRLAELSHD
;
A
#
# COMPACT_ATOMS: atom_id res chain seq x y z
N MET A 1 -21.74 9.06 6.36
CA MET A 1 -22.44 8.78 5.09
C MET A 1 -21.49 7.98 4.20
N ALA A 2 -21.97 7.00 3.44
CA ALA A 2 -21.12 6.20 2.56
C ALA A 2 -21.76 5.99 1.19
N TYR A 3 -20.93 6.00 0.16
CA TYR A 3 -21.33 5.92 -1.23
C TYR A 3 -20.39 5.01 -1.99
N VAL A 4 -20.90 4.39 -3.04
CA VAL A 4 -20.14 3.51 -3.92
C VAL A 4 -20.40 3.89 -5.37
N THR A 5 -19.35 3.81 -6.18
CA THR A 5 -19.46 3.98 -7.63
C THR A 5 -18.59 2.94 -8.33
N ASP A 6 -19.12 2.35 -9.38
CA ASP A 6 -18.37 1.47 -10.25
C ASP A 6 -17.59 2.31 -11.27
N LEU A 7 -16.27 2.12 -11.27
CA LEU A 7 -15.40 2.65 -12.29
C LEU A 7 -15.31 1.63 -13.44
N SER A 8 -14.82 2.08 -14.58
CA SER A 8 -14.61 1.19 -15.74
C SER A 8 -13.52 0.15 -15.42
N ALA A 9 -13.63 -1.05 -15.99
CA ALA A 9 -12.63 -2.14 -15.88
C ALA A 9 -12.56 -2.89 -14.53
N GLY A 10 -13.70 -3.09 -13.85
CA GLY A 10 -13.76 -3.92 -12.63
C GLY A 10 -13.13 -3.24 -11.41
N GLN A 11 -13.10 -1.91 -11.43
CA GLN A 11 -12.67 -1.08 -10.31
C GLN A 11 -13.89 -0.50 -9.61
N ARG A 12 -13.87 -0.46 -8.29
CA ARG A 12 -14.94 0.10 -7.48
C ARG A 12 -14.37 1.08 -6.47
N LEU A 13 -15.02 2.22 -6.35
CA LEU A 13 -14.63 3.28 -5.44
C LEU A 13 -15.69 3.42 -4.35
N TRP A 14 -15.28 3.28 -3.10
CA TRP A 14 -16.08 3.59 -1.93
C TRP A 14 -15.65 4.93 -1.36
N ILE A 15 -16.63 5.77 -1.06
CA ILE A 15 -16.46 7.13 -0.59
C ILE A 15 -17.26 7.24 0.72
N GLU A 16 -16.56 7.35 1.84
CA GLU A 16 -17.20 7.47 3.15
C GLU A 16 -16.78 8.76 3.85
N ASN A 17 -17.68 9.31 4.65
CA ASN A 17 -17.38 10.37 5.62
C ASN A 17 -17.81 9.92 7.01
N ARG A 18 -16.84 9.83 7.93
CA ARG A 18 -17.01 9.55 9.35
C ARG A 18 -16.34 10.66 10.15
N ASP A 19 -17.09 11.32 11.04
CA ASP A 19 -16.54 12.32 11.96
C ASP A 19 -15.63 13.37 11.29
N ARG A 20 -16.04 13.87 10.11
CA ARG A 20 -15.33 14.87 9.26
C ARG A 20 -14.14 14.36 8.46
N LEU A 21 -13.78 13.10 8.66
CA LEU A 21 -12.77 12.41 7.88
C LEU A 21 -13.42 11.74 6.67
N THR A 22 -13.02 12.17 5.47
CA THR A 22 -13.35 11.44 4.25
C THR A 22 -12.35 10.33 4.02
N SER A 23 -12.83 9.13 3.78
CA SER A 23 -12.04 7.97 3.38
C SER A 23 -12.50 7.50 1.99
N LEU A 24 -11.54 7.37 1.08
CA LEU A 24 -11.70 6.86 -0.26
C LEU A 24 -11.02 5.50 -0.32
N THR A 25 -11.76 4.45 -0.63
CA THR A 25 -11.21 3.11 -0.84
C THR A 25 -11.41 2.72 -2.30
N LEU A 26 -10.33 2.53 -3.03
CA LEU A 26 -10.34 2.04 -4.41
C LEU A 26 -9.99 0.55 -4.39
N ALA A 27 -10.92 -0.32 -4.78
CA ALA A 27 -10.62 -1.73 -5.05
C ALA A 27 -10.58 -2.00 -6.55
N SER A 28 -9.62 -2.82 -6.96
CA SER A 28 -9.51 -3.34 -8.31
C SER A 28 -9.51 -4.85 -8.24
N SER A 29 -10.36 -5.51 -9.01
CA SER A 29 -10.35 -6.96 -9.18
C SER A 29 -9.74 -7.31 -10.54
N SER A 30 -8.58 -7.96 -10.55
CA SER A 30 -8.01 -8.61 -11.74
C SER A 30 -7.98 -10.12 -11.54
N ALA A 31 -7.79 -10.89 -12.60
CA ALA A 31 -7.81 -12.36 -12.55
C ALA A 31 -6.81 -12.90 -11.50
N GLY A 32 -7.34 -13.32 -10.35
CA GLY A 32 -6.59 -13.96 -9.26
C GLY A 32 -6.08 -13.05 -8.13
N GLN A 33 -6.22 -11.72 -8.19
CA GLN A 33 -5.79 -10.82 -7.11
C GLN A 33 -6.76 -9.63 -6.95
N GLN A 34 -7.20 -9.39 -5.71
CA GLN A 34 -7.97 -8.21 -5.34
C GLN A 34 -7.05 -7.23 -4.61
N GLN A 35 -6.75 -6.09 -5.22
CA GLN A 35 -5.93 -5.05 -4.61
C GLN A 35 -6.80 -3.86 -4.21
N SER A 36 -6.67 -3.40 -2.97
CA SER A 36 -7.36 -2.21 -2.47
C SER A 36 -6.36 -1.17 -1.98
N GLN A 37 -6.61 0.10 -2.29
CA GLN A 37 -5.89 1.24 -1.74
C GLN A 37 -6.87 2.14 -0.99
N ARG A 38 -6.41 2.79 0.10
CA ARG A 38 -7.21 3.71 0.90
C ARG A 38 -6.49 5.04 1.05
N LEU A 39 -7.22 6.14 0.83
CA LEU A 39 -6.80 7.50 1.13
C LEU A 39 -7.77 8.08 2.17
N SER A 40 -7.25 8.70 3.21
CA SER A 40 -8.07 9.42 4.18
C SER A 40 -7.59 10.86 4.31
N ALA A 41 -8.53 11.80 4.32
CA ALA A 41 -8.25 13.22 4.44
C ALA A 41 -9.38 13.93 5.21
N GLU A 42 -9.00 14.92 6.01
CA GLU A 42 -9.96 15.74 6.73
C GLU A 42 -10.59 16.75 5.78
N THR A 43 -11.87 16.57 5.48
CA THR A 43 -12.62 17.41 4.51
C THR A 43 -13.72 18.23 5.16
N GLY A 44 -14.11 17.88 6.39
CA GLY A 44 -15.29 18.42 7.06
C GLY A 44 -16.56 17.61 6.80
N GLU A 45 -17.68 18.14 7.30
CA GLU A 45 -19.01 17.57 7.12
C GLU A 45 -19.54 17.83 5.72
N TRP A 46 -20.13 16.80 5.09
CA TRP A 46 -20.72 16.93 3.77
C TRP A 46 -22.12 17.53 3.86
N ILE A 47 -22.43 18.45 2.96
CA ILE A 47 -23.74 19.11 2.86
C ILE A 47 -24.57 18.59 1.68
N ALA A 48 -23.95 17.81 0.78
CA ALA A 48 -24.59 17.17 -0.36
C ALA A 48 -23.92 15.81 -0.68
N PRO A 49 -24.58 14.93 -1.44
CA PRO A 49 -23.98 13.69 -1.93
C PRO A 49 -22.72 13.95 -2.78
N PRO A 50 -21.72 13.05 -2.73
CA PRO A 50 -20.53 13.17 -3.55
C PRO A 50 -20.86 13.02 -5.03
N GLN A 51 -20.29 13.87 -5.87
CA GLN A 51 -20.41 13.78 -7.33
C GLN A 51 -19.13 13.23 -7.92
N VAL A 52 -19.24 12.22 -8.77
CA VAL A 52 -18.08 11.58 -9.40
C VAL A 52 -18.13 11.84 -10.90
N PHE A 53 -17.01 12.28 -11.45
CA PHE A 53 -16.87 12.64 -12.84
C PHE A 53 -15.72 11.88 -13.48
N ARG A 54 -15.91 11.43 -14.72
CA ARG A 54 -14.84 10.93 -15.58
C ARG A 54 -14.39 12.06 -16.50
N ALA A 55 -13.16 12.54 -16.30
CA ALA A 55 -12.53 13.58 -17.11
C ALA A 55 -11.32 13.03 -17.89
N ALA A 56 -10.74 13.83 -18.78
CA ALA A 56 -9.55 13.45 -19.56
C ALA A 56 -8.35 13.09 -18.67
N GLY A 57 -8.24 13.73 -17.50
CA GLY A 57 -7.21 13.47 -16.49
C GLY A 57 -7.59 12.40 -15.47
N GLY A 58 -8.53 11.49 -15.75
CA GLY A 58 -8.95 10.44 -14.83
C GLY A 58 -10.27 10.73 -14.11
N ILE A 59 -10.50 10.07 -12.99
CA ILE A 59 -11.74 10.22 -12.21
C ILE A 59 -11.56 11.35 -11.22
N VAL A 60 -12.55 12.24 -11.14
CA VAL A 60 -12.61 13.34 -10.19
C VAL A 60 -13.80 13.13 -9.28
N ILE A 61 -13.60 13.23 -7.97
CA ILE A 61 -14.67 13.26 -6.98
C ILE A 61 -14.80 14.69 -6.47
N GLN A 62 -15.98 15.26 -6.57
CA GLN A 62 -16.35 16.53 -5.96
C GLN A 62 -17.16 16.27 -4.70
N LEU A 63 -16.71 16.83 -3.60
CA LEU A 63 -17.41 16.84 -2.32
C LEU A 63 -17.81 18.27 -2.01
N GLU A 64 -19.08 18.49 -1.66
CA GLU A 64 -19.53 19.75 -1.11
C GLU A 64 -19.54 19.64 0.42
N THR A 65 -18.72 20.45 1.07
CA THR A 65 -18.60 20.47 2.53
C THR A 65 -18.96 21.84 3.08
N VAL A 66 -19.18 21.91 4.39
CA VAL A 66 -19.47 23.17 5.10
C VAL A 66 -18.37 24.24 4.92
N THR A 67 -17.14 23.83 4.60
CA THR A 67 -15.98 24.73 4.38
C THR A 67 -15.71 25.01 2.90
N GLY A 68 -16.63 24.62 2.01
CA GLY A 68 -16.51 24.74 0.57
C GLY A 68 -16.21 23.41 -0.14
N SER A 69 -16.12 23.47 -1.46
CA SER A 69 -15.90 22.27 -2.27
C SER A 69 -14.50 21.69 -2.07
N ARG A 70 -14.41 20.36 -2.07
CA ARG A 70 -13.15 19.60 -2.08
C ARG A 70 -13.14 18.67 -3.28
N PHE A 71 -11.99 18.53 -3.91
CA PHE A 71 -11.84 17.72 -5.10
C PHE A 71 -10.79 16.65 -4.84
N PHE A 72 -11.12 15.40 -5.17
CA PHE A 72 -10.15 14.32 -5.22
C PHE A 72 -9.98 13.87 -6.65
N GLN A 73 -8.79 13.38 -6.97
CA GLN A 73 -8.49 12.81 -8.27
C GLN A 73 -7.96 11.40 -8.11
N VAL A 74 -8.44 10.52 -8.96
CA VAL A 74 -8.01 9.13 -9.07
C VAL A 74 -7.48 8.91 -10.49
N GLN A 75 -6.19 8.61 -10.59
CA GLN A 75 -5.52 8.23 -11.84
C GLN A 75 -4.85 6.86 -11.66
N GLY A 76 -5.36 5.86 -12.37
CA GLY A 76 -4.91 4.48 -12.18
C GLY A 76 -5.19 4.01 -10.75
N SER A 77 -4.13 3.76 -9.99
CA SER A 77 -4.23 3.39 -8.57
C SER A 77 -3.93 4.54 -7.61
N GLN A 78 -3.48 5.70 -8.11
CA GLN A 78 -3.14 6.83 -7.25
C GLN A 78 -4.39 7.67 -6.93
N MET A 79 -4.57 7.98 -5.65
CA MET A 79 -5.60 8.88 -5.16
C MET A 79 -4.94 10.09 -4.50
N GLN A 80 -5.45 11.29 -4.79
CA GLN A 80 -4.94 12.52 -4.20
C GLN A 80 -6.06 13.53 -3.95
N LEU A 81 -5.93 14.30 -2.88
CA LEU A 81 -6.73 15.49 -2.63
C LEU A 81 -6.14 16.66 -3.41
N LEU A 82 -6.96 17.35 -4.19
CA LEU A 82 -6.57 18.52 -4.96
C LEU A 82 -6.78 19.80 -4.14
N SER A 83 -5.82 20.72 -4.25
CA SER A 83 -5.88 22.04 -3.62
C SER A 83 -6.73 23.06 -4.39
N GLY A 84 -7.20 22.71 -5.59
CA GLY A 84 -7.95 23.59 -6.48
C GLY A 84 -8.93 22.84 -7.36
N VAL A 85 -9.70 23.60 -8.17
CA VAL A 85 -10.73 23.04 -9.06
C VAL A 85 -10.06 22.38 -10.27
N PRO A 86 -10.27 21.08 -10.51
CA PRO A 86 -9.74 20.40 -11.69
C PRO A 86 -10.50 20.82 -12.95
N ALA A 87 -9.88 20.60 -14.11
CA ALA A 87 -10.54 20.79 -15.40
C ALA A 87 -11.62 19.71 -15.61
N LEU A 88 -12.89 20.13 -15.55
CA LEU A 88 -14.07 19.27 -15.76
C LEU A 88 -14.68 19.42 -17.16
N SER A 89 -14.03 20.15 -18.07
CA SER A 89 -14.54 20.34 -19.43
C SER A 89 -14.65 19.00 -20.17
N GLY A 90 -15.87 18.67 -20.61
CA GLY A 90 -16.17 17.38 -21.26
C GLY A 90 -16.22 16.19 -20.31
N ALA A 91 -16.28 16.42 -18.99
CA ALA A 91 -16.39 15.33 -18.03
C ALA A 91 -17.78 14.70 -18.02
N ILE A 92 -17.84 13.38 -17.81
CA ILE A 92 -19.07 12.58 -17.75
C ILE A 92 -19.36 12.25 -16.29
N ALA A 93 -20.55 12.60 -15.80
CA ALA A 93 -20.98 12.21 -14.45
C ALA A 93 -21.19 10.69 -14.37
N LEU A 94 -20.59 10.05 -13.37
CA LEU A 94 -20.78 8.64 -13.06
C LEU A 94 -21.89 8.48 -12.03
N PRO A 95 -22.70 7.40 -12.13
CA PRO A 95 -23.71 7.12 -11.12
C PRO A 95 -23.03 6.77 -9.80
N VAL A 96 -23.58 7.31 -8.72
CA VAL A 96 -23.14 7.06 -7.35
C VAL A 96 -24.32 6.51 -6.58
N GLU A 97 -24.12 5.38 -5.91
CA GLU A 97 -25.14 4.73 -5.08
C GLU A 97 -24.80 4.99 -3.61
N GLU A 98 -25.79 5.41 -2.82
CA GLU A 98 -25.64 5.50 -1.36
C GLU A 98 -25.68 4.10 -0.76
N THR A 99 -24.70 3.78 0.08
CA THR A 99 -24.63 2.51 0.79
C THR A 99 -24.67 2.76 2.30
N ALA A 100 -25.54 2.02 2.99
CA ALA A 100 -25.71 2.15 4.44
C ALA A 100 -24.68 1.34 5.25
N GLY A 101 -23.70 0.68 4.61
CA GLY A 101 -22.85 -0.32 5.26
C GLY A 101 -21.34 -0.17 5.01
N ASP A 102 -20.57 -0.72 5.96
CA ASP A 102 -19.10 -0.79 5.91
C ASP A 102 -18.59 -1.36 4.58
N PRO A 103 -17.60 -0.71 3.93
CA PRO A 103 -17.04 -1.16 2.67
C PRO A 103 -15.99 -2.23 2.94
N MET A 104 -16.42 -3.40 3.39
CA MET A 104 -15.64 -4.61 3.20
C MET A 104 -16.37 -5.49 2.18
N PRO A 105 -15.73 -5.89 1.07
CA PRO A 105 -16.26 -7.01 0.30
C PRO A 105 -16.42 -8.19 1.28
N PRO A 106 -17.57 -8.89 1.29
CA PRO A 106 -17.73 -10.06 2.12
C PRO A 106 -16.57 -11.00 1.80
N MET A 107 -15.85 -11.43 2.84
CA MET A 107 -14.84 -12.47 2.67
C MET A 107 -15.52 -13.64 1.96
N PRO A 108 -14.94 -14.18 0.87
CA PRO A 108 -15.53 -15.35 0.24
C PRO A 108 -15.70 -16.43 1.31
N PRO A 109 -16.87 -17.11 1.37
CA PRO A 109 -17.10 -18.13 2.37
C PRO A 109 -15.98 -19.16 2.29
N MET A 110 -15.33 -19.44 3.42
CA MET A 110 -14.32 -20.49 3.46
C MET A 110 -14.98 -21.79 2.97
N PRO A 111 -14.37 -22.51 2.02
CA PRO A 111 -14.89 -23.82 1.63
C PRO A 111 -14.97 -24.69 2.90
N PRO A 112 -16.04 -25.50 3.05
CA PRO A 112 -16.18 -26.37 4.20
C PRO A 112 -14.93 -27.23 4.31
N MET A 113 -14.31 -27.23 5.49
CA MET A 113 -13.16 -28.09 5.73
C MET A 113 -13.59 -29.54 5.43
N PRO A 114 -12.81 -30.31 4.68
CA PRO A 114 -13.09 -31.72 4.49
C PRO A 114 -13.18 -32.40 5.87
N PRO A 115 -14.05 -33.41 6.03
CA PRO A 115 -14.18 -34.11 7.30
C PRO A 115 -12.81 -34.63 7.72
N MET A 116 -12.34 -34.19 8.88
CA MET A 116 -11.13 -34.73 9.48
C MET A 116 -11.34 -36.22 9.64
N GLN A 117 -10.48 -37.02 9.02
CA GLN A 117 -10.51 -38.46 9.23
C GLN A 117 -10.30 -38.74 10.72
N PRO A 118 -10.99 -39.73 11.32
CA PRO A 118 -10.79 -40.08 12.71
C PRO A 118 -9.30 -40.33 12.95
N MET A 119 -8.69 -39.51 13.82
CA MET A 119 -7.33 -39.75 14.26
C MET A 119 -7.32 -41.14 14.91
N GLN A 120 -6.48 -42.04 14.39
CA GLN A 120 -6.30 -43.32 15.03
C GLN A 120 -5.78 -43.08 16.46
N PRO A 121 -6.24 -43.85 17.46
CA PRO A 121 -5.77 -43.70 18.83
C PRO A 121 -4.25 -43.83 18.85
N MET A 122 -3.57 -42.78 19.32
CA MET A 122 -2.14 -42.86 19.56
C MET A 122 -1.88 -43.96 20.60
N PRO A 123 -0.85 -44.81 20.41
CA PRO A 123 -0.48 -45.79 21.41
C PRO A 123 -0.11 -45.09 22.73
N PRO A 124 -0.40 -45.71 23.88
CA PRO A 124 -0.10 -45.13 25.19
C PRO A 124 1.40 -44.85 25.30
N LEU A 125 1.75 -43.59 25.56
CA LEU A 125 3.10 -43.17 25.89
C LEU A 125 3.52 -43.90 27.18
N GLN A 126 4.49 -44.80 27.05
CA GLN A 126 5.11 -45.43 28.21
C GLN A 126 5.82 -44.35 29.05
N PRO A 127 5.73 -44.39 30.39
CA PRO A 127 6.39 -43.42 31.24
C PRO A 127 7.91 -43.52 31.03
N ARG A 128 8.50 -42.48 30.44
CA ARG A 128 9.96 -42.35 30.36
C ARG A 128 10.46 -41.99 31.76
N SER A 129 11.54 -42.65 32.17
CA SER A 129 12.25 -42.42 33.43
C SER A 129 12.62 -40.94 33.62
N PRO A 130 12.82 -40.47 34.87
CA PRO A 130 13.19 -39.09 35.16
C PRO A 130 14.46 -38.71 34.40
N MET A 131 14.41 -37.58 33.69
CA MET A 131 15.59 -37.04 33.00
C MET A 131 16.65 -36.65 34.04
N PRO A 132 17.93 -37.01 33.84
CA PRO A 132 19.01 -36.46 34.66
C PRO A 132 19.15 -34.94 34.41
N PRO A 133 19.63 -34.16 35.39
CA PRO A 133 19.88 -32.73 35.19
C PRO A 133 20.99 -32.54 34.13
N MET A 134 20.73 -31.66 33.18
CA MET A 134 21.69 -31.26 32.15
C MET A 134 22.91 -30.60 32.80
N PRO A 135 24.15 -31.02 32.49
CA PRO A 135 25.33 -30.21 32.79
C PRO A 135 25.35 -28.98 31.88
N SER A 136 25.47 -27.78 32.48
CA SER A 136 25.52 -26.47 31.81
C SER A 136 26.83 -26.19 31.07
N SER A 137 27.30 -27.13 30.28
CA SER A 137 28.53 -27.01 29.51
C SER A 137 28.40 -27.84 28.26
N GLU A 138 27.77 -27.25 27.23
CA GLU A 138 27.88 -27.51 25.79
C GLU A 138 26.54 -27.16 25.12
N LEU A 139 26.43 -25.91 24.62
CA LEU A 139 25.37 -25.53 23.71
C LEU A 139 25.42 -26.45 22.48
N PRO A 140 24.32 -27.10 22.07
CA PRO A 140 24.24 -27.65 20.72
C PRO A 140 24.21 -26.47 19.75
N LYS A 141 25.25 -26.38 18.92
CA LYS A 141 25.29 -25.57 17.69
C LYS A 141 23.96 -25.77 16.96
N MET A 142 23.21 -24.68 16.76
CA MET A 142 22.03 -24.67 15.89
C MET A 142 22.48 -25.12 14.51
N GLY A 143 22.24 -26.39 14.21
CA GLY A 143 22.40 -26.96 12.89
C GLY A 143 21.41 -26.32 11.94
N GLU A 144 21.94 -25.93 10.78
CA GLU A 144 21.28 -25.36 9.62
C GLU A 144 19.84 -25.87 9.40
N LEU A 145 18.85 -25.03 9.68
CA LEU A 145 17.50 -25.20 9.13
C LEU A 145 17.52 -24.72 7.68
N LYS A 146 17.83 -25.62 6.74
CA LYS A 146 17.69 -25.37 5.31
C LYS A 146 16.22 -25.51 4.89
N MET A 147 15.55 -24.39 4.65
CA MET A 147 14.40 -24.31 3.74
C MET A 147 14.87 -23.70 2.41
N GLY A 148 15.52 -24.51 1.57
CA GLY A 148 15.99 -24.10 0.23
C GLY A 148 17.13 -23.06 0.23
N ASP A 149 17.17 -22.20 -0.80
CA ASP A 149 18.18 -21.13 -1.02
C ASP A 149 18.05 -19.91 -0.07
N MET A 150 17.41 -20.07 1.10
CA MET A 150 17.28 -19.01 2.09
C MET A 150 18.29 -19.21 3.22
N GLU A 151 19.38 -18.44 3.15
CA GLU A 151 20.42 -18.36 4.18
C GLU A 151 20.12 -17.17 5.11
N MET A 152 19.96 -17.42 6.41
CA MET A 152 19.80 -16.37 7.43
C MET A 152 20.99 -16.38 8.37
N SER A 153 21.76 -15.28 8.40
CA SER A 153 22.92 -15.11 9.28
C SER A 153 22.62 -14.07 10.36
N LEU A 154 22.88 -14.41 11.62
CA LEU A 154 22.47 -13.63 12.81
C LEU A 154 23.48 -12.54 13.23
N ASN A 155 24.31 -12.04 12.31
CA ASN A 155 25.19 -10.89 12.54
C ASN A 155 25.59 -10.24 11.20
N PRO A 156 25.27 -8.96 10.93
CA PRO A 156 23.95 -8.34 11.08
C PRO A 156 22.97 -8.91 10.03
N MET A 157 21.67 -8.97 10.37
CA MET A 157 20.59 -9.59 9.58
C MET A 157 20.67 -9.22 8.09
N GLN A 158 21.07 -10.18 7.27
CA GLN A 158 21.02 -10.11 5.81
C GLN A 158 20.13 -11.24 5.32
N MET A 159 19.09 -10.89 4.57
CA MET A 159 18.25 -11.85 3.85
C MET A 159 18.59 -11.76 2.37
N LYS A 160 19.05 -12.88 1.79
CA LYS A 160 19.29 -13.02 0.36
C LYS A 160 18.15 -13.82 -0.27
N MET A 161 17.52 -13.28 -1.31
CA MET A 161 16.58 -14.00 -2.17
C MET A 161 17.16 -14.01 -3.58
N GLY A 162 17.89 -15.07 -3.94
CA GLY A 162 18.52 -15.19 -5.25
C GLY A 162 19.60 -14.13 -5.50
N ASN A 163 19.53 -13.41 -6.63
CA ASN A 163 20.51 -12.36 -6.97
C ASN A 163 20.24 -11.00 -6.30
N LEU A 164 19.18 -10.89 -5.49
CA LEU A 164 18.76 -9.62 -4.90
C LEU A 164 19.21 -9.55 -3.45
N GLU A 165 20.21 -8.72 -3.19
CA GLU A 165 20.83 -8.51 -1.88
C GLU A 165 20.35 -7.17 -1.30
N LEU A 166 19.46 -7.20 -0.30
CA LEU A 166 18.98 -6.01 0.40
C LEU A 166 19.71 -5.90 1.75
N ARG A 167 20.73 -5.04 1.80
CA ARG A 167 21.47 -4.69 3.03
C ARG A 167 20.81 -3.48 3.68
N MET A 168 20.08 -3.69 4.77
CA MET A 168 19.52 -2.60 5.58
C MET A 168 20.41 -2.40 6.81
N GLY A 169 21.35 -1.46 6.71
CA GLY A 169 22.28 -1.15 7.79
C GLY A 169 23.67 -0.74 7.30
N SER A 170 23.75 0.47 6.76
CA SER A 170 24.96 1.29 6.73
C SER A 170 24.53 2.70 6.32
N SER A 171 24.33 3.56 7.32
CA SER A 171 24.52 5.00 7.18
C SER A 171 25.99 5.25 6.88
N ASN A 172 26.40 4.97 5.64
CA ASN A 172 27.65 5.44 5.09
C ASN A 172 27.29 6.57 4.13
N ALA A 173 27.76 7.77 4.46
CA ALA A 173 27.61 8.96 3.65
C ALA A 173 28.10 8.68 2.22
N GLN A 174 27.17 8.38 1.32
CA GLN A 174 27.40 8.40 -0.12
C GLN A 174 26.52 9.48 -0.72
N PRO A 175 27.09 10.27 -1.64
CA PRO A 175 26.57 11.58 -2.03
C PRO A 175 25.13 11.41 -2.51
N GLN A 176 24.24 12.24 -1.96
CA GLN A 176 22.85 12.33 -2.37
C GLN A 176 22.82 12.55 -3.89
N GLN A 177 22.66 11.48 -4.66
CA GLN A 177 22.50 11.59 -6.11
C GLN A 177 21.19 12.36 -6.32
N ARG A 178 21.34 13.59 -6.83
CA ARG A 178 20.20 14.46 -7.13
C ARG A 178 19.70 14.09 -8.53
N PHE A 179 18.44 14.35 -8.81
CA PHE A 179 17.87 14.15 -10.14
C PHE A 179 17.39 15.48 -10.69
N CYS A 180 17.52 15.67 -12.00
CA CYS A 180 17.03 16.88 -12.67
C CYS A 180 15.50 16.91 -12.61
N ALA A 181 14.92 17.97 -12.06
CA ALA A 181 13.46 18.12 -11.98
C ALA A 181 12.78 18.28 -13.37
N GLN A 182 13.53 18.59 -14.43
CA GLN A 182 12.98 18.75 -15.78
C GLN A 182 12.99 17.47 -16.61
N CYS A 183 14.02 16.63 -16.51
CA CYS A 183 14.15 15.44 -17.36
C CYS A 183 14.37 14.14 -16.59
N GLY A 184 14.52 14.20 -15.27
CA GLY A 184 14.74 13.03 -14.41
C GLY A 184 16.15 12.42 -14.48
N SER A 185 17.08 12.99 -15.25
CA SER A 185 18.45 12.46 -15.31
C SER A 185 19.17 12.62 -13.97
N ALA A 186 20.03 11.68 -13.62
CA ALA A 186 20.92 11.83 -12.47
C ALA A 186 21.86 13.04 -12.67
N VAL A 187 22.03 13.84 -11.63
CA VAL A 187 22.89 15.04 -11.60
C VAL A 187 23.74 15.03 -10.34
N GLN A 188 24.98 15.50 -10.45
CA GLN A 188 25.94 15.46 -9.35
C GLN A 188 25.78 16.65 -8.41
N MET A 189 26.27 16.49 -7.18
CA MET A 189 26.23 17.56 -6.18
C MET A 189 27.29 18.63 -6.54
N GLY A 190 26.86 19.66 -7.27
CA GLY A 190 27.71 20.78 -7.75
C GLY A 190 27.45 21.16 -9.22
N ASP A 191 26.67 20.36 -9.95
CA ASP A 191 26.29 20.68 -11.31
C ASP A 191 25.39 21.92 -11.35
N ARG A 192 25.83 22.96 -12.07
CA ARG A 192 25.00 24.16 -12.32
C ARG A 192 23.93 23.93 -13.38
N PHE A 193 24.15 22.96 -14.26
CA PHE A 193 23.26 22.63 -15.38
C PHE A 193 23.19 21.12 -15.57
N CYS A 194 22.03 20.62 -15.98
CA CYS A 194 21.86 19.22 -16.34
C CYS A 194 22.58 18.93 -17.67
N ALA A 195 23.45 17.91 -17.68
CA ALA A 195 24.17 17.49 -18.89
C ALA A 195 23.25 16.90 -19.98
N HIS A 196 22.04 16.48 -19.62
CA HIS A 196 21.10 15.85 -20.54
C HIS A 196 20.14 16.84 -21.21
N CYS A 197 19.62 17.84 -20.48
CA CYS A 197 18.62 18.79 -21.00
C CYS A 197 19.05 20.26 -20.94
N GLY A 198 20.22 20.57 -20.37
CA GLY A 198 20.73 21.94 -20.25
C GLY A 198 20.04 22.79 -19.17
N HIS A 199 19.07 22.24 -18.44
CA HIS A 199 18.34 23.00 -17.42
C HIS A 199 19.23 23.38 -16.23
N ARG A 200 19.10 24.61 -15.74
CA ARG A 200 19.88 25.12 -14.60
C ARG A 200 19.38 24.51 -13.29
N LEU A 201 20.28 23.89 -12.54
CA LEU A 201 19.98 23.30 -11.23
C LEU A 201 20.28 24.39 -10.18
N ALA A 202 19.25 24.92 -9.54
CA ALA A 202 19.42 25.91 -8.49
C ALA A 202 19.97 25.23 -7.22
N GLU A 203 21.15 25.66 -6.75
CA GLU A 203 21.69 25.23 -5.46
C GLU A 203 20.79 25.77 -4.35
N LEU A 204 20.02 24.89 -3.71
CA LEU A 204 19.40 25.15 -2.42
C LEU A 204 20.51 25.18 -1.37
N SER A 205 21.10 26.36 -1.17
CA SER A 205 21.93 26.69 -0.01
C SER A 205 21.13 26.42 1.26
N HIS A 206 21.59 25.47 2.07
CA HIS A 206 21.13 25.32 3.44
C HIS A 206 21.84 26.39 4.28
N ASP A 207 21.06 27.31 4.87
CA ASP A 207 21.49 28.17 5.98
C ASP A 207 21.11 27.48 7.30
#